data_AF-A0A060C867-F1
#
_entry.id   AF-A0A060C867-F1
#
_cell.length_a   1.000
_cell.length_b   1.000
_cell.length_c   1.000
_cell.angle_alpha   90.00
_cell.angle_beta   90.00
_cell.angle_gamma   90.00
#
_symmetry.space_group_name_H-M   'P 1'
#
loop_
_entity.id
_entity.type
_entity.pdbx_description
1 polymer ?
#
loop_
_entity_poly.entity_id
_entity_poly.type
_entity_poly.pdbx_seq_one_letter_code
_entity_poly.pdbx_strand_id
1 'polypeptide(L)'
;MTASTRPDGIAVNPFLPLDVYLPDGEPHVFGDRVYLFGSHDDENGETYCPLDYEFYSAPIDDLSNWTSRGINYRATQDPQYSLGRTYLYAPDVVQGHDGRFFLYYGM
;
A
#
# COMPACT_ATOMS: atom_id res chain seq x y z
N MET A 1 -5.27 -11.11 7.05
CA MET A 1 -4.11 -11.45 7.89
C MET A 1 -3.94 -10.33 8.89
N THR A 2 -3.73 -10.63 10.17
CA THR A 2 -3.69 -9.63 11.25
C THR A 2 -2.27 -9.11 11.45
N ALA A 3 -2.14 -7.82 11.80
CA ALA A 3 -0.85 -7.21 12.12
C ALA A 3 -0.13 -7.94 13.26
N SER A 4 1.17 -7.71 13.38
CA SER A 4 1.94 -8.11 14.54
C SER A 4 1.40 -7.40 15.79
N THR A 5 0.86 -8.18 16.74
CA THR A 5 0.37 -7.68 18.03
C THR A 5 1.06 -8.42 19.16
N ARG A 6 1.31 -7.71 20.26
CA ARG A 6 1.74 -8.33 21.51
C ARG A 6 0.58 -9.10 22.15
N PRO A 7 0.88 -10.05 23.07
CA PRO A 7 -0.15 -10.77 23.82
C PRO A 7 -1.11 -9.87 24.64
N ASP A 8 -0.71 -8.63 24.93
CA ASP A 8 -1.50 -7.61 25.61
C ASP A 8 -2.35 -6.74 24.65
N GLY A 9 -2.38 -7.06 23.35
CA GLY A 9 -3.16 -6.36 22.33
C GLY A 9 -2.49 -5.11 21.77
N ILE A 10 -1.26 -4.79 22.19
CA ILE A 10 -0.54 -3.62 21.68
C ILE A 10 -0.01 -3.90 20.26
N ALA A 11 -0.33 -3.00 19.33
CA ALA A 11 0.25 -3.01 17.98
C ALA A 11 1.77 -2.84 18.05
N VAL A 12 2.52 -3.64 17.28
CA VAL A 12 3.98 -3.54 17.20
C VAL A 12 4.45 -3.36 15.77
N ASN A 13 5.70 -2.91 15.64
CA ASN A 13 6.37 -2.80 14.36
C ASN A 13 7.20 -4.06 14.05
N PRO A 14 7.27 -4.49 12.78
CA PRO A 14 6.48 -3.96 11.66
C PRO A 14 4.98 -4.25 11.83
N PHE A 15 4.16 -3.26 11.48
CA PHE A 15 2.71 -3.27 11.72
C PHE A 15 1.93 -3.99 10.60
N LEU A 16 2.62 -4.45 9.56
CA LEU A 16 2.12 -5.43 8.60
C LEU A 16 2.79 -6.79 8.87
N PRO A 17 2.24 -7.89 8.33
CA PRO A 17 2.90 -9.19 8.35
C PRO A 17 4.33 -9.12 7.78
N LEU A 18 5.22 -9.99 8.27
CA LEU A 18 6.64 -9.97 7.92
C LEU A 18 6.93 -10.33 6.45
N ASP A 19 5.97 -10.95 5.77
CA ASP A 19 5.97 -11.32 4.36
C ASP A 19 5.33 -10.24 3.47
N VAL A 20 5.07 -9.05 4.01
CA VAL A 20 4.54 -7.90 3.27
C VAL A 20 5.61 -6.82 3.13
N TYR A 21 5.96 -6.50 1.89
CA TYR A 21 7.05 -5.60 1.54
C TYR A 21 6.49 -4.34 0.84
N LEU A 22 6.06 -3.37 1.65
CA LEU A 22 5.57 -2.06 1.18
C LEU A 22 6.54 -0.90 1.52
N PRO A 23 7.60 -0.65 0.74
CA PRO A 23 8.41 0.55 0.89
C PRO A 23 7.68 1.82 0.43
N ASP A 24 8.29 2.98 0.67
CA ASP A 24 7.79 4.30 0.28
C ASP A 24 6.38 4.62 0.81
N GLY A 25 6.12 4.20 2.06
CA GLY A 25 4.81 4.31 2.68
C GLY A 25 4.32 5.75 2.87
N GLU A 26 3.18 6.07 2.27
CA GLU A 26 2.46 7.34 2.38
C GLU A 26 1.08 7.10 3.01
N PRO A 27 0.91 7.42 4.31
CA PRO A 27 -0.33 7.15 5.03
C PRO A 27 -1.34 8.30 4.93
N HIS A 28 -2.60 8.00 4.64
CA HIS A 28 -3.70 8.96 4.66
C HIS A 28 -4.89 8.48 5.48
N VAL A 29 -5.59 9.41 6.14
CA VAL A 29 -6.88 9.12 6.77
C VAL A 29 -8.00 9.50 5.82
N PHE A 30 -8.78 8.50 5.40
CA PHE A 30 -10.00 8.70 4.61
C PHE A 30 -11.18 8.09 5.34
N GLY A 31 -12.10 8.95 5.79
CA GLY A 31 -13.23 8.53 6.62
C GLY A 31 -12.76 8.04 8.00
N ASP A 32 -13.12 6.80 8.34
CA ASP A 32 -12.83 6.13 9.61
C ASP A 32 -11.63 5.19 9.54
N ARG A 33 -10.80 5.29 8.49
CA ARG A 33 -9.65 4.41 8.27
C ARG A 33 -8.39 5.17 7.90
N VAL A 34 -7.25 4.68 8.38
CA VAL A 34 -5.95 4.99 7.81
C VAL A 34 -5.68 4.02 6.67
N TYR A 35 -5.20 4.52 5.54
CA TYR A 35 -4.72 3.78 4.39
C TYR A 35 -3.22 3.99 4.27
N LEU A 36 -2.49 2.92 3.94
CA LEU A 36 -1.09 2.98 3.58
C LEU A 36 -0.96 2.70 2.08
N PHE A 37 -0.44 3.69 1.36
CA PHE A 37 -0.03 3.56 -0.03
C PHE A 37 1.48 3.38 -0.04
N GLY A 38 1.99 2.41 -0.80
CA GLY A 38 3.41 2.17 -0.89
C GLY A 38 3.74 1.41 -2.16
N SER A 39 5.02 1.46 -2.53
CA SER A 39 5.61 0.57 -3.53
C SER A 39 5.35 -0.89 -3.14
N HIS A 40 5.33 -1.82 -4.09
CA HIS A 40 5.11 -3.24 -3.80
C HIS A 40 6.31 -4.08 -4.25
N ASP A 41 7.10 -4.51 -3.27
CA ASP A 41 8.30 -5.32 -3.50
C ASP A 41 7.99 -6.81 -3.43
N ASP A 42 8.75 -7.60 -4.20
CA ASP A 42 8.70 -9.06 -4.16
C ASP A 42 9.69 -9.61 -3.13
N GLU A 43 9.36 -10.74 -2.51
CA GLU A 43 10.24 -11.41 -1.56
C GLU A 43 11.51 -11.88 -2.29
N ASN A 44 12.68 -11.49 -1.77
CA ASN A 44 13.97 -11.74 -2.43
C ASN A 44 14.06 -11.19 -3.86
N GLY A 45 13.33 -10.11 -4.17
CA GLY A 45 13.34 -9.49 -5.50
C GLY A 45 14.74 -9.05 -5.95
N GLU A 46 14.99 -9.15 -7.26
CA GLU A 46 16.24 -8.71 -7.90
C GLU A 46 16.22 -7.22 -8.32
N THR A 47 15.07 -6.57 -8.16
CA THR A 47 14.83 -5.17 -8.54
C THR A 47 13.80 -4.54 -7.59
N TYR A 48 13.59 -3.24 -7.70
CA TYR A 48 12.64 -2.47 -6.92
C TYR A 48 11.25 -2.42 -7.56
N CYS A 49 10.21 -2.48 -6.73
CA CYS A 49 8.81 -2.29 -7.10
C CYS A 49 8.30 -3.17 -8.27
N PRO A 50 8.64 -4.48 -8.32
CA PRO A 50 8.22 -5.37 -9.40
C PRO A 50 6.72 -5.72 -9.40
N LEU A 51 6.00 -5.52 -8.29
CA LEU A 51 4.62 -5.98 -8.13
C LEU A 51 3.59 -4.86 -8.34
N ASP A 52 2.37 -5.26 -8.68
CA ASP A 52 1.22 -4.37 -8.77
C ASP A 52 0.83 -3.81 -7.39
N TYR A 53 0.26 -2.61 -7.32
CA TYR A 53 -0.06 -1.98 -6.04
C TYR A 53 -1.16 -2.71 -5.27
N GLU A 54 -0.87 -2.96 -3.99
CA GLU A 54 -1.80 -3.44 -2.97
C GLU A 54 -1.81 -2.46 -1.80
N PHE A 55 -2.99 -2.02 -1.38
CA PHE A 55 -3.15 -1.03 -0.32
C PHE A 55 -3.70 -1.65 0.94
N TYR A 56 -3.05 -1.34 2.07
CA TYR A 56 -3.46 -1.79 3.38
C TYR A 56 -4.20 -0.67 4.12
N SER A 57 -5.17 -1.02 4.95
CA SER A 57 -5.87 -0.07 5.80
C SER A 57 -6.23 -0.64 7.16
N ALA A 58 -6.30 0.22 8.17
CA ALA A 58 -6.77 -0.10 9.51
C ALA A 58 -7.82 0.92 9.99
N PRO A 59 -8.76 0.54 10.88
CA PRO A 59 -9.57 1.52 11.61
C PRO A 59 -8.69 2.53 12.34
N ILE A 60 -9.08 3.81 12.37
CA ILE A 60 -8.31 4.86 13.06
C ILE A 60 -8.27 4.68 14.59
N ASP A 61 -9.23 3.94 15.14
CA ASP A 61 -9.35 3.59 16.56
C ASP A 61 -8.74 2.22 16.89
N ASP A 62 -8.26 1.47 15.89
CA ASP A 62 -7.61 0.17 16.04
C ASP A 62 -6.52 -0.06 14.98
N LEU A 63 -5.36 0.57 15.20
CA LEU A 63 -4.17 0.42 14.34
C LEU A 63 -3.50 -0.96 14.45
N SER A 64 -4.09 -1.91 15.19
CA SER A 64 -3.64 -3.31 15.24
C SER A 64 -4.28 -4.19 14.16
N ASN A 65 -5.30 -3.68 13.44
CA ASN A 65 -6.11 -4.48 12.51
C ASN A 65 -5.99 -4.01 11.06
N TRP A 66 -4.79 -4.14 10.49
CA TRP A 66 -4.51 -3.84 9.09
C TRP A 66 -5.05 -4.95 8.17
N THR A 67 -5.72 -4.54 7.09
CA THR A 67 -6.30 -5.43 6.10
C THR A 67 -6.16 -4.87 4.70
N SER A 68 -6.03 -5.77 3.72
CA SER A 68 -6.02 -5.46 2.29
C SER A 68 -7.25 -6.08 1.61
N ARG A 69 -7.62 -5.52 0.44
CA ARG A 69 -8.64 -6.07 -0.47
C ARG A 69 -8.02 -6.74 -1.72
N GLY A 70 -6.71 -6.96 -1.71
CA GLY A 70 -5.91 -7.45 -2.84
C GLY A 70 -5.44 -6.30 -3.74
N ILE A 71 -4.97 -6.65 -4.94
CA ILE A 71 -4.41 -5.69 -5.91
C ILE A 71 -5.42 -4.62 -6.31
N ASN A 72 -5.04 -3.35 -6.09
CA ASN A 72 -5.87 -2.17 -6.35
C ASN A 72 -5.58 -1.56 -7.72
N TYR A 73 -4.32 -1.59 -8.16
CA TYR A 73 -3.88 -0.97 -9.41
C TYR A 73 -2.73 -1.77 -10.03
N ARG A 74 -2.88 -2.15 -11.29
CA ARG A 74 -1.86 -2.91 -12.03
C ARG A 74 -1.07 -2.04 -12.97
N ALA A 75 0.21 -2.35 -13.17
CA ALA A 75 1.07 -1.62 -14.11
C ALA A 75 0.47 -1.58 -15.52
N THR A 76 -0.17 -2.67 -15.94
CA THR A 76 -0.84 -2.78 -17.25
C THR A 76 -2.02 -1.84 -17.45
N GLN A 77 -2.50 -1.18 -16.39
CA GLN A 77 -3.58 -0.18 -16.47
C GLN A 77 -3.06 1.21 -16.82
N ASP A 78 -1.75 1.43 -16.79
CA ASP A 78 -1.17 2.71 -17.18
C ASP A 78 -1.14 2.86 -18.71
N PRO A 79 -1.54 4.02 -19.25
CA PRO A 79 -1.49 4.28 -20.69
C PRO A 79 -0.10 4.19 -21.33
N GLN A 80 0.97 4.34 -20.55
CA GLN A 80 2.37 4.27 -20.97
C GLN A 80 3.01 2.89 -20.71
N TYR A 81 2.24 1.93 -20.21
CA TYR A 81 2.73 0.58 -19.95
C TYR A 81 3.40 -0.01 -21.20
N SER A 82 4.60 -0.56 -21.01
CA SER A 82 5.31 -1.30 -22.03
C SER A 82 6.24 -2.32 -21.36
N LEU A 83 6.74 -3.30 -22.11
CA LEU A 83 7.66 -4.29 -21.56
C LEU A 83 8.97 -3.69 -20.97
N GLY A 84 9.30 -2.44 -21.29
CA GLY A 84 10.42 -1.70 -20.69
C GLY A 84 10.02 -0.72 -19.58
N ARG A 85 8.73 -0.62 -19.25
CA ARG A 85 8.15 0.26 -18.23
C ARG A 85 7.02 -0.47 -17.50
N THR A 86 7.43 -1.37 -16.61
CA THR A 86 6.53 -2.28 -15.89
C THR A 86 6.46 -1.99 -14.40
N TYR A 87 7.37 -1.17 -13.87
CA TYR A 87 7.51 -0.94 -12.43
C TYR A 87 6.69 0.27 -12.00
N LEU A 88 6.20 0.20 -10.76
CA LEU A 88 5.33 1.22 -10.17
C LEU A 88 5.97 1.74 -8.88
N TYR A 89 6.50 2.95 -8.93
CA TYR A 89 7.29 3.54 -7.84
C TYR A 89 6.49 4.55 -7.01
N ALA A 90 6.65 4.47 -5.69
CA ALA A 90 6.31 5.48 -4.70
C ALA A 90 4.93 6.14 -4.92
N PRO A 91 3.84 5.38 -4.73
CA PRO A 91 2.50 5.93 -4.91
C PRO A 91 2.11 6.88 -3.77
N ASP A 92 1.33 7.88 -4.13
CA ASP A 92 0.57 8.72 -3.20
C ASP A 92 -0.87 8.86 -3.70
N VAL A 93 -1.82 9.03 -2.78
CA VAL A 93 -3.23 9.24 -3.09
C VAL A 93 -3.75 10.47 -2.38
N VAL A 94 -4.40 11.36 -3.15
CA VAL A 94 -5.07 12.55 -2.61
C VAL A 94 -6.56 12.50 -2.93
N GLN A 95 -7.40 12.89 -1.96
CA GLN A 95 -8.82 13.14 -2.21
C GLN A 95 -9.02 14.60 -2.62
N GLY A 96 -9.52 14.83 -3.83
CA GLY A 96 -9.86 16.16 -4.31
C GLY A 96 -11.11 16.73 -3.63
N HIS A 97 -11.31 18.04 -3.78
CA HIS A 97 -12.51 18.73 -3.26
C HIS A 97 -13.83 18.23 -3.85
N ASP A 98 -13.78 17.54 -4.99
CA ASP A 98 -14.93 16.91 -5.63
C ASP A 98 -15.22 15.48 -5.12
N GLY A 99 -14.48 15.02 -4.11
CA GLY A 99 -14.62 13.71 -3.49
C GLY A 99 -13.96 12.57 -4.26
N ARG A 100 -13.37 12.83 -5.44
CA ARG A 100 -12.63 11.81 -6.20
C ARG A 100 -11.24 11.61 -5.60
N PHE A 101 -10.73 10.39 -5.74
CA PHE A 101 -9.37 10.03 -5.34
C PHE A 101 -8.46 10.02 -6.57
N PHE A 102 -7.27 10.58 -6.41
CA PHE A 102 -6.26 10.71 -7.44
C PHE A 102 -5.01 9.98 -6.98
N LEU A 103 -4.60 8.96 -7.75
CA LEU A 103 -3.40 8.18 -7.52
C LEU A 103 -2.25 8.76 -8.37
N TYR A 104 -1.14 9.09 -7.72
CA TYR A 104 0.10 9.58 -8.31
C TYR A 104 1.20 8.55 -8.08
N TYR A 105 2.08 8.32 -9.05
CA TYR A 105 3.19 7.37 -8.96
C TYR A 105 4.21 7.63 -10.07
N GLY A 106 5.41 7.06 -9.90
CA GLY A 106 6.42 6.96 -10.96
C GLY A 106 6.28 5.67 -11.75
N MET A 107 6.58 5.72 -13.05
CA MET A 107 6.63 4.57 -13.97
C MET A 107 7.92 4.58 -14.78
#